data_AF-A0A496W349-F1
#
_entry.id   AF-A0A496W349-F1
#
_cell.length_a   1.000
_cell.length_b   1.000
_cell.length_c   1.000
_cell.angle_alpha   90.00
_cell.angle_beta   90.00
_cell.angle_gamma   90.00
#
_symmetry.space_group_name_H-M   'P 1'
#
loop_
_entity.id
_entity.type
_entity.pdbx_description
1 polymer ?
#
loop_
_entity_poly.entity_id
_entity_poly.type
_entity_poly.pdbx_seq_one_letter_code
_entity_poly.pdbx_strand_id
1 'polypeptide(L)'
;MSTETLTLNIPTSLAQELSMASQAFLINILERGLHDFKIERALEQYNRGGISFGGAARQANLPQSVLAQQAYARGLEPPFSPKTVAEELGDMSC
;
A
#
# COMPACT_ATOMS: atom_id res chain seq x y z
N MET A 1 1.31 27.57 4.75
CA MET A 1 1.58 26.14 4.98
C MET A 1 2.21 26.02 6.35
N SER A 2 1.61 25.25 7.24
CA SER A 2 2.16 24.98 8.57
C SER A 2 3.29 23.95 8.44
N THR A 3 4.45 24.25 9.00
CA THR A 3 5.58 23.32 9.08
C THR A 3 5.69 22.81 10.50
N GLU A 4 5.79 21.50 10.67
CA GLU A 4 6.07 20.86 11.95
C GLU A 4 7.46 20.21 11.92
N THR A 5 8.12 20.14 13.07
CA THR A 5 9.43 19.50 13.21
C THR A 5 9.26 18.13 13.85
N LEU A 6 9.78 17.09 13.19
CA LEU A 6 9.81 15.72 13.68
C LEU A 6 11.25 15.35 14.03
N THR A 7 11.49 14.92 15.28
CA THR A 7 12.79 14.41 15.74
C THR A 7 12.75 12.89 15.81
N LEU A 8 13.68 12.22 15.13
CA LEU A 8 13.77 10.76 15.07
C LEU A 8 15.14 10.29 15.52
N ASN A 9 15.18 9.24 16.35
CA ASN A 9 16.41 8.53 16.65
C ASN A 9 16.63 7.46 15.58
N ILE A 10 17.65 7.64 14.74
CA ILE A 10 17.99 6.74 13.63
C ILE A 10 19.43 6.23 13.77
N PRO A 11 19.77 5.08 13.17
CA PRO A 11 21.14 4.58 13.13
C PRO A 11 22.11 5.61 12.55
N THR A 12 23.32 5.69 13.10
CA THR A 12 24.33 6.70 12.70
C THR A 12 24.67 6.63 11.22
N SER A 13 24.75 5.43 10.64
CA SER A 13 25.01 5.24 9.20
C SER A 13 23.93 5.89 8.33
N LEU A 14 22.66 5.73 8.70
CA LEU A 14 21.54 6.34 7.99
C LEU A 14 21.52 7.86 8.19
N ALA A 15 21.84 8.34 9.39
CA ALA A 15 21.94 9.78 9.65
C ALA A 15 22.99 10.46 8.77
N GLN A 16 24.15 9.80 8.56
CA GLN A 16 25.19 10.32 7.67
C GLN A 16 24.70 10.45 6.23
N GLU A 17 24.06 9.40 5.69
CA GLU A 17 23.51 9.42 4.34
C GLU A 17 22.43 10.50 4.16
N LEU A 18 21.48 10.58 5.11
CA LEU A 18 20.40 11.57 5.06
C LEU A 18 20.90 13.01 5.29
N SER A 19 21.99 13.20 6.04
CA SER A 19 22.56 14.54 6.28
C SER A 19 23.14 15.19 5.03
N MET A 20 23.49 14.39 4.02
CA MET A 20 23.99 14.86 2.74
C MET A 20 22.86 15.25 1.77
N ALA A 21 21.63 14.88 2.07
CA ALA A 21 20.47 15.15 1.23
C ALA A 21 19.84 16.53 1.51
N SER A 22 19.16 17.07 0.50
CA SER A 22 18.36 18.28 0.67
C SER A 22 17.09 18.01 1.46
N GLN A 23 16.58 19.00 2.18
CA GLN A 23 15.31 18.90 2.91
C GLN A 23 14.14 18.47 2.00
N ALA A 24 14.09 18.98 0.77
CA ALA A 24 13.06 18.61 -0.21
C ALA A 24 13.14 17.13 -0.58
N PHE A 25 14.35 16.59 -0.75
CA PHE A 25 14.54 15.17 -1.03
C PHE A 25 14.15 14.30 0.16
N LEU A 26 14.50 14.70 1.39
CA LEU A 26 14.10 14.00 2.61
C LEU A 26 12.58 13.94 2.77
N ILE A 27 11.88 15.05 2.53
CA ILE A 27 10.42 15.09 2.54
C ILE A 27 9.86 14.12 1.50
N ASN A 28 10.41 14.11 0.27
CA ASN A 28 9.93 13.21 -0.78
C ASN A 28 10.12 11.72 -0.44
N ILE A 29 11.26 11.37 0.19
CA ILE A 29 11.50 10.01 0.68
C ILE A 29 10.47 9.65 1.75
N LEU A 30 10.20 10.54 2.70
CA LEU A 30 9.25 10.29 3.78
C LEU A 30 7.82 10.12 3.24
N GLU A 31 7.40 10.95 2.29
CA GLU A 31 6.09 10.86 1.65
C GLU A 31 5.92 9.53 0.90
N ARG A 32 6.90 9.15 0.08
CA ARG A 32 6.88 7.89 -0.67
C ARG A 32 6.95 6.69 0.25
N GLY A 33 7.88 6.68 1.20
CA GLY A 33 8.05 5.60 2.16
C GLY A 33 6.81 5.40 3.02
N LEU A 34 6.17 6.48 3.48
CA LEU A 34 4.93 6.39 4.24
C LEU A 34 3.78 5.81 3.41
N HIS A 35 3.66 6.25 2.15
CA HIS A 35 2.66 5.75 1.23
C HIS A 35 2.84 4.24 0.97
N ASP A 36 4.04 3.83 0.58
CA ASP A 36 4.32 2.44 0.21
C ASP A 36 4.19 1.50 1.42
N PHE A 37 4.66 1.92 2.58
CA PHE A 37 4.56 1.14 3.82
C PHE A 37 3.09 0.94 4.27
N LYS A 38 2.22 1.93 4.06
CA LYS A 38 0.79 1.80 4.36
C LYS A 38 0.11 0.75 3.48
N ILE A 39 0.47 0.72 2.19
CA ILE A 39 -0.05 -0.27 1.23
C ILE A 39 0.38 -1.67 1.64
N GLU A 40 1.68 -1.86 1.87
CA GLU A 40 2.24 -3.15 2.26
C GLU A 40 1.56 -3.69 3.52
N ARG A 41 1.48 -2.88 4.57
CA ARG A 41 0.84 -3.28 5.83
C ARG A 41 -0.65 -3.60 5.65
N ALA A 42 -1.36 -2.88 4.80
CA ALA A 42 -2.77 -3.16 4.52
C ALA A 42 -2.96 -4.48 3.76
N LEU A 43 -2.14 -4.73 2.74
CA LEU A 43 -2.16 -5.97 1.97
C LEU A 43 -1.74 -7.19 2.81
N GLU A 44 -0.74 -7.04 3.69
CA GLU A 44 -0.35 -8.12 4.61
C GLU A 44 -1.48 -8.51 5.56
N GLN A 45 -2.20 -7.53 6.12
CA GLN A 45 -3.34 -7.81 7.00
C GLN A 45 -4.50 -8.47 6.24
N TYR A 46 -4.75 -8.04 5.02
CA TYR A 46 -5.73 -8.70 4.13
C TYR A 46 -5.33 -10.15 3.86
N ASN A 47 -4.06 -10.40 3.48
CA ASN A 47 -3.58 -11.74 3.13
C ASN A 47 -3.61 -12.71 4.33
N ARG A 48 -3.43 -12.20 5.56
CA ARG A 48 -3.58 -12.99 6.79
C ARG A 48 -5.04 -13.23 7.19
N GLY A 49 -6.01 -12.72 6.44
CA GLY A 49 -7.44 -12.81 6.75
C GLY A 49 -7.89 -11.92 7.91
N GLY A 50 -7.05 -10.96 8.34
CA GLY A 50 -7.35 -10.09 9.49
C GLY A 50 -8.35 -8.97 9.16
N ILE A 51 -8.43 -8.55 7.89
CA ILE A 51 -9.34 -7.51 7.41
C ILE A 51 -9.89 -7.85 6.02
N SER A 52 -11.07 -7.33 5.67
CA SER A 52 -11.59 -7.43 4.31
C SER A 52 -10.80 -6.56 3.35
N PHE A 53 -10.89 -6.84 2.04
CA PHE A 53 -10.21 -6.05 1.00
C PHE A 53 -10.61 -4.56 1.05
N GLY A 54 -11.89 -4.27 1.26
CA GLY A 54 -12.36 -2.89 1.48
C GLY A 54 -11.84 -2.27 2.79
N GLY A 55 -11.63 -3.08 3.84
CA GLY A 55 -10.96 -2.65 5.07
C GLY A 55 -9.50 -2.26 4.82
N ALA A 56 -8.78 -3.06 4.03
CA ALA A 56 -7.40 -2.77 3.63
C ALA A 56 -7.30 -1.47 2.83
N ALA A 57 -8.24 -1.22 1.90
CA ALA A 57 -8.26 0.00 1.10
C ALA A 57 -8.44 1.26 1.97
N ARG A 58 -9.35 1.20 2.96
CA ARG A 58 -9.51 2.29 3.93
C ARG A 58 -8.27 2.51 4.78
N GLN A 59 -7.62 1.44 5.25
CA GLN A 59 -6.40 1.54 6.04
C GLN A 59 -5.24 2.15 5.26
N ALA A 60 -5.10 1.78 3.98
CA ALA A 60 -4.09 2.37 3.09
C ALA A 60 -4.46 3.79 2.63
N ASN A 61 -5.67 4.27 2.93
CA ASN A 61 -6.23 5.52 2.42
C ASN A 61 -6.20 5.58 0.87
N LEU A 62 -6.58 4.47 0.23
CA LEU A 62 -6.62 4.33 -1.22
C LEU A 62 -8.01 3.92 -1.70
N PRO A 63 -8.40 4.29 -2.94
CA PRO A 63 -9.50 3.65 -3.62
C PRO A 63 -9.26 2.14 -3.75
N GLN A 64 -10.32 1.34 -3.64
CA GLN A 64 -10.22 -0.13 -3.75
C GLN A 64 -9.61 -0.57 -5.09
N SER A 65 -9.91 0.13 -6.19
CA SER A 65 -9.34 -0.15 -7.51
C SER A 65 -7.81 0.03 -7.55
N VAL A 66 -7.29 1.07 -6.92
CA VAL A 66 -5.85 1.32 -6.81
C VAL A 66 -5.20 0.27 -5.94
N LEU A 67 -5.82 -0.08 -4.81
CA LEU A 67 -5.32 -1.17 -3.98
C LEU A 67 -5.31 -2.51 -4.73
N ALA A 68 -6.30 -2.76 -5.59
CA ALA A 68 -6.37 -3.99 -6.39
C ALA A 68 -5.21 -4.08 -7.38
N GLN A 69 -4.90 -2.99 -8.08
CA GLN A 69 -3.72 -2.92 -8.95
C GLN A 69 -2.43 -3.22 -8.16
N GLN A 70 -2.30 -2.65 -6.96
CA GLN A 70 -1.15 -2.88 -6.08
C GLN A 70 -1.08 -4.33 -5.55
N ALA A 71 -2.22 -4.96 -5.30
CA ALA A 71 -2.31 -6.37 -4.93
C ALA A 71 -1.88 -7.29 -6.08
N TYR A 72 -2.44 -7.08 -7.27
CA TYR A 72 -2.09 -7.85 -8.47
C TYR A 72 -0.61 -7.74 -8.83
N ALA A 73 -0.03 -6.54 -8.79
CA ALA A 73 1.39 -6.33 -9.06
C ALA A 73 2.31 -7.10 -8.08
N ARG A 74 1.80 -7.49 -6.90
CA ARG A 74 2.51 -8.26 -5.88
C ARG A 74 2.11 -9.74 -5.85
N GLY A 75 1.38 -10.22 -6.86
CA GLY A 75 0.94 -11.62 -6.97
C GLY A 75 -0.20 -12.00 -6.02
N LEU A 76 -0.85 -11.01 -5.39
CA LEU A 76 -2.07 -11.24 -4.60
C LEU A 76 -3.26 -11.21 -5.56
N GLU A 77 -3.66 -12.37 -6.03
CA GLU A 77 -4.90 -12.51 -6.79
C GLU A 77 -6.10 -12.64 -5.82
N PRO A 78 -7.23 -11.97 -6.08
CA PRO A 78 -8.44 -12.21 -5.32
C PRO A 78 -8.81 -13.70 -5.42
N PRO A 79 -9.22 -14.34 -4.32
CA PRO A 79 -9.75 -15.69 -4.41
C PRO A 79 -11.02 -15.65 -5.25
N PHE A 80 -10.95 -16.16 -6.48
CA PHE A 80 -12.11 -16.43 -7.30
C PHE A 80 -12.35 -17.94 -7.37
N SER A 81 -13.60 -18.34 -7.31
CA SER A 81 -13.99 -19.70 -7.62
C SER A 81 -14.50 -19.77 -9.06
N PRO A 82 -14.49 -20.95 -9.72
CA PRO A 82 -15.14 -21.11 -11.02
C PRO A 82 -16.61 -20.68 -11.00
N LYS A 83 -17.29 -20.85 -9.85
CA LYS A 83 -18.65 -20.37 -9.62
C LYS A 83 -18.73 -18.84 -9.67
N THR A 84 -17.81 -18.15 -8.99
CA THR A 84 -17.70 -16.68 -9.01
C THR A 84 -17.47 -16.16 -10.42
N VAL A 85 -16.65 -16.83 -11.21
CA VAL A 85 -16.40 -16.45 -12.61
C VAL A 85 -17.65 -16.62 -13.48
N ALA A 86 -18.37 -17.73 -13.32
CA ALA A 86 -19.62 -18.00 -14.05
C ALA A 86 -20.75 -17.02 -13.67
N GLU A 87 -20.83 -16.62 -12.40
CA GLU A 87 -21.81 -15.64 -11.90
C GLU A 87 -21.54 -14.22 -12.46
N GLU A 88 -20.27 -13.80 -12.56
CA GLU A 88 -19.90 -12.44 -12.95
C GLU A 88 -19.79 -12.24 -14.47
N LEU A 89 -19.33 -13.25 -15.22
CA LEU A 89 -19.22 -13.16 -16.67
C LEU A 89 -20.51 -13.56 -17.39
N GLY A 90 -21.47 -14.12 -16.64
CA GLY A 90 -22.57 -14.90 -17.19
C GLY A 90 -22.03 -16.13 -17.92
N ASP A 91 -22.85 -17.18 -18.07
CA ASP A 91 -22.59 -18.14 -19.13
C ASP A 91 -22.57 -17.35 -20.46
N MET A 92 -21.38 -17.04 -20.98
CA MET A 92 -21.18 -16.59 -22.36
C MET A 92 -21.47 -17.76 -23.31
N SER A 93 -22.70 -18.25 -23.29
CA SER A 93 -23.31 -18.96 -24.41
C SER A 93 -24.00 -17.89 -25.25
N CYS A 94 -23.23 -17.26 -26.14
CA CYS A 94 -23.78 -16.67 -27.35
C CYS A 94 -24.16 -17.78 -28.33
#